data_AF-A0A8J6EVN1-F1
#
_entry.id   AF-A0A8J6EVN1-F1
#
_cell.length_a   1.000
_cell.length_b   1.000
_cell.length_c   1.000
_cell.angle_alpha   90.00
_cell.angle_beta   90.00
_cell.angle_gamma   90.00
#
_symmetry.space_group_name_H-M   'P 1'
#
loop_
_entity.id
_entity.type
_entity.pdbx_description
1 polymer ?
#
loop_
_entity_poly.entity_id
_entity_poly.type
_entity_poly.pdbx_seq_one_letter_code
_entity_poly.pdbx_strand_id
1 'polypeptide(L)'
;MGVSSPHRDAQQKRKALRQKLQAEQEEMERKMKELQTSNEMKQLELEQVRMQLKEAAARAALEEKKRHDTHIELQDHFREELEREQMIRQEMEEKVAQKSSELEQYLKRVRELEEMYHRLQEALDDEKQARLEEEKARLLQTRLLEAEATKRAMLENLHREQEMMIKMTEAEKKELETMQELKEKALQEAMQQLEQLEKERIAALEQYEHIKCNLEMATSKTRSWKDKVAQHEGLIRLIQPGSKNPGLITNWGPASFTQGELQEREKNWQEKKNATSLE
;
A
#
# COMPACT_ATOMS: atom_id res chain seq x y z
N MET A 1 141.53 -131.16 56.88
CA MET A 1 141.33 -130.88 58.32
C MET A 1 140.16 -129.91 58.46
N GLY A 2 138.94 -130.24 58.86
CA GLY A 2 138.25 -131.51 59.09
C GLY A 2 136.93 -131.51 58.31
N VAL A 3 136.56 -132.69 57.78
CA VAL A 3 135.45 -132.90 56.84
C VAL A 3 134.12 -132.89 57.59
N SER A 4 133.22 -131.95 57.25
CA SER A 4 131.87 -131.89 57.82
C SER A 4 130.93 -132.90 57.16
N SER A 5 130.22 -133.67 58.00
CA SER A 5 129.37 -134.81 57.65
C SER A 5 128.21 -134.46 56.68
N PRO A 6 127.90 -135.32 55.68
CA PRO A 6 126.78 -135.18 54.71
C PRO A 6 125.40 -134.97 55.35
N HIS A 7 125.24 -135.28 56.63
CA HIS A 7 124.01 -135.04 57.38
C HIS A 7 123.77 -133.54 57.66
N ARG A 8 124.85 -132.74 57.80
CA ARG A 8 124.75 -131.28 58.00
C ARG A 8 124.24 -130.57 56.74
N ASP A 9 124.68 -130.97 55.56
CA ASP A 9 124.29 -130.32 54.30
C ASP A 9 122.84 -130.64 53.91
N ALA A 10 122.36 -131.85 54.18
CA ALA A 10 120.95 -132.22 53.97
C ALA A 10 120.00 -131.50 54.95
N GLN A 11 120.41 -131.30 56.20
CA GLN A 11 119.69 -130.48 57.18
C GLN A 11 119.67 -129.00 56.77
N GLN A 12 120.79 -128.46 56.29
CA GLN A 12 120.86 -127.07 55.81
C GLN A 12 120.00 -126.84 54.58
N LYS A 13 119.96 -127.78 53.61
CA LYS A 13 119.08 -127.69 52.44
C LYS A 13 117.59 -127.77 52.81
N ARG A 14 117.19 -128.63 53.76
CA ARG A 14 115.81 -128.66 54.28
C ARG A 14 115.45 -127.39 55.05
N LYS A 15 116.41 -126.81 55.78
CA LYS A 15 116.24 -125.53 56.48
C LYS A 15 116.08 -124.38 55.48
N ALA A 16 116.86 -124.36 54.41
CA ALA A 16 116.75 -123.37 53.33
C ALA A 16 115.47 -123.52 52.51
N LEU A 17 115.00 -124.74 52.22
CA LEU A 17 113.71 -124.98 51.56
C LEU A 17 112.53 -124.54 52.45
N ARG A 18 112.57 -124.84 53.76
CA ARG A 18 111.56 -124.34 54.72
C ARG A 18 111.59 -122.82 54.82
N GLN A 19 112.76 -122.21 54.84
CA GLN A 19 112.89 -120.75 54.83
C GLN A 19 112.40 -120.12 53.52
N LYS A 20 112.63 -120.76 52.37
CA LYS A 20 112.08 -120.31 51.08
C LYS A 20 110.55 -120.44 51.03
N LEU A 21 110.00 -121.58 51.43
CA LEU A 21 108.55 -121.78 51.52
C LEU A 21 107.90 -120.82 52.52
N GLN A 22 108.55 -120.55 53.66
CA GLN A 22 108.10 -119.55 54.63
C GLN A 22 108.19 -118.13 54.07
N ALA A 23 109.27 -117.78 53.38
CA ALA A 23 109.41 -116.48 52.73
C ALA A 23 108.38 -116.28 51.62
N GLU A 24 108.11 -117.31 50.82
CA GLU A 24 107.06 -117.31 49.79
C GLU A 24 105.66 -117.21 50.41
N GLN A 25 105.38 -117.94 51.51
CA GLN A 25 104.13 -117.80 52.27
C GLN A 25 103.97 -116.39 52.86
N GLU A 26 105.01 -115.84 53.49
CA GLU A 26 104.99 -114.49 54.02
C GLU A 26 104.84 -113.43 52.93
N GLU A 27 105.48 -113.62 51.77
CA GLU A 27 105.34 -112.71 50.62
C GLU A 27 103.92 -112.78 50.03
N MET A 28 103.34 -113.98 49.94
CA MET A 28 101.94 -114.16 49.52
C MET A 28 100.96 -113.56 50.52
N GLU A 29 101.20 -113.70 51.83
CA GLU A 29 100.39 -113.07 52.88
C GLU A 29 100.49 -111.54 52.85
N ARG A 30 101.69 -110.98 52.60
CA ARG A 30 101.88 -109.54 52.41
C ARG A 30 101.11 -109.04 51.19
N LYS A 31 101.26 -109.71 50.03
CA LYS A 31 100.52 -109.38 48.81
C LYS A 31 99.01 -109.47 49.01
N MET A 32 98.52 -110.49 49.73
CA MET A 32 97.09 -110.62 50.05
C MET A 32 96.59 -109.50 50.95
N LYS A 33 97.35 -109.10 51.98
CA LYS A 33 96.99 -107.97 52.86
C LYS A 33 97.03 -106.64 52.12
N GLU A 34 98.03 -106.42 51.27
CA GLU A 34 98.12 -105.22 50.41
C GLU A 34 96.94 -105.16 49.42
N LEU A 35 96.56 -106.28 48.81
CA LEU A 35 95.39 -106.36 47.94
C LEU A 35 94.08 -106.14 48.71
N GLN A 36 93.94 -106.66 49.93
CA GLN A 36 92.78 -106.44 50.79
C GLN A 36 92.64 -104.95 51.14
N THR A 37 93.69 -104.34 51.67
CA THR A 37 93.69 -102.91 52.01
C THR A 37 93.46 -102.02 50.77
N SER A 38 94.06 -102.35 49.62
CA SER A 38 93.83 -101.64 48.36
C SER A 38 92.38 -101.79 47.88
N ASN A 39 91.76 -102.95 48.05
CA ASN A 39 90.37 -103.19 47.68
C ASN A 39 89.41 -102.45 48.63
N GLU A 40 89.66 -102.47 49.93
CA GLU A 40 88.92 -101.70 50.94
C GLU A 40 89.01 -100.19 50.67
N MET A 41 90.20 -99.66 50.37
CA MET A 41 90.37 -98.25 49.98
C MET A 41 89.59 -97.91 48.71
N LYS A 42 89.66 -98.75 47.66
CA LYS A 42 88.87 -98.56 46.43
C LYS A 42 87.37 -98.63 46.66
N GLN A 43 86.90 -99.48 47.58
CA GLN A 43 85.49 -99.56 47.94
C GLN A 43 85.01 -98.27 48.63
N LEU A 44 85.80 -97.74 49.56
CA LEU A 44 85.52 -96.46 50.21
C LEU A 44 85.50 -95.31 49.20
N GLU A 45 86.45 -95.26 48.26
CA GLU A 45 86.47 -94.28 47.17
C GLU A 45 85.22 -94.40 46.28
N LEU A 46 84.81 -95.61 45.90
CA LEU A 46 83.61 -95.85 45.11
C LEU A 46 82.33 -95.43 45.87
N GLU A 47 82.26 -95.68 47.17
CA GLU A 47 81.15 -95.23 48.01
C GLU A 47 81.12 -93.71 48.12
N GLN A 48 82.27 -93.07 48.30
CA GLN A 48 82.38 -91.61 48.33
C GLN A 48 81.94 -90.98 47.00
N VAL A 49 82.38 -91.54 45.87
CA VAL A 49 81.96 -91.09 44.52
C VAL A 49 80.46 -91.33 44.31
N ARG A 50 79.90 -92.46 44.76
CA ARG A 50 78.46 -92.73 44.70
C ARG A 50 77.66 -91.72 45.53
N MET A 51 78.15 -91.36 46.72
CA MET A 51 77.52 -90.33 47.56
C MET A 51 77.57 -88.97 46.88
N GLN A 52 78.73 -88.57 46.34
CA GLN A 52 78.87 -87.31 45.59
C GLN A 52 77.95 -87.25 44.36
N LEU A 53 77.79 -88.36 43.62
CA LEU A 53 76.86 -88.47 42.49
C LEU A 53 75.41 -88.31 42.94
N LYS A 54 75.01 -88.96 44.04
CA LYS A 54 73.66 -88.81 44.61
C LYS A 54 73.41 -87.36 45.06
N GLU A 55 74.36 -86.73 45.72
CA GLU A 55 74.27 -85.33 46.15
C GLU A 55 74.26 -84.36 44.97
N ALA A 56 75.05 -84.61 43.92
CA ALA A 56 75.02 -83.83 42.68
C ALA A 56 73.68 -83.97 41.95
N ALA A 57 73.14 -85.19 41.86
CA ALA A 57 71.83 -85.44 41.27
C ALA A 57 70.70 -84.77 42.08
N ALA A 58 70.76 -84.81 43.41
CA ALA A 58 69.81 -84.13 44.28
C ALA A 58 69.87 -82.61 44.11
N ARG A 59 71.08 -82.03 44.04
CA ARG A 59 71.27 -80.60 43.77
C ARG A 59 70.73 -80.19 42.40
N ALA A 60 71.02 -80.96 41.35
CA ALA A 60 70.52 -80.71 40.00
C ALA A 60 68.98 -80.76 39.95
N ALA A 61 68.35 -81.74 40.61
CA ALA A 61 66.90 -81.83 40.68
C ALA A 61 66.25 -80.65 41.43
N LEU A 62 66.91 -80.14 42.48
CA LEU A 62 66.44 -78.95 43.20
C LEU A 62 66.60 -77.66 42.37
N GLU A 63 67.69 -77.52 41.63
CA GLU A 63 67.88 -76.38 40.72
C GLU A 63 66.88 -76.39 39.57
N GLU A 64 66.57 -77.55 39.00
CA GLU A 64 65.57 -77.66 37.94
C GLU A 64 64.17 -77.31 38.43
N LYS A 65 63.81 -77.74 39.65
CA LYS A 65 62.57 -77.30 40.30
C LYS A 65 62.53 -75.79 40.46
N LYS A 66 63.60 -75.17 40.99
CA LYS A 66 63.66 -73.71 41.12
C LYS A 66 63.50 -73.00 39.78
N ARG A 67 64.15 -73.48 38.71
CA ARG A 67 64.00 -72.91 37.37
C ARG A 67 62.55 -73.01 36.88
N HIS A 68 61.95 -74.18 37.07
CA HIS A 68 60.56 -74.40 36.71
C HIS A 68 59.61 -73.48 37.49
N ASP A 69 59.79 -73.38 38.82
CA ASP A 69 59.00 -72.51 39.68
C ASP A 69 59.14 -71.05 39.25
N THR A 70 60.37 -70.56 39.00
CA THR A 70 60.58 -69.18 38.51
C THR A 70 59.94 -68.93 37.13
N HIS A 71 59.90 -69.95 36.26
CA HIS A 71 59.28 -69.82 34.95
C HIS A 71 57.75 -69.74 35.07
N ILE A 72 57.16 -70.54 35.94
CA ILE A 72 55.73 -70.49 36.24
C ILE A 72 55.36 -69.15 36.87
N GLU A 73 56.10 -68.70 37.89
CA GLU A 73 55.85 -67.40 38.54
C GLU A 73 55.89 -66.24 37.53
N LEU A 74 56.86 -66.26 36.61
CA LEU A 74 56.96 -65.25 35.56
C LEU A 74 55.78 -65.32 34.57
N GLN A 75 55.37 -66.52 34.17
CA GLN A 75 54.22 -66.72 33.29
C GLN A 75 52.93 -66.26 33.96
N ASP A 76 52.75 -66.56 35.24
CA ASP A 76 51.61 -66.15 36.03
C ASP A 76 51.55 -64.62 36.17
N HIS A 77 52.70 -63.97 36.42
CA HIS A 77 52.79 -62.52 36.47
C HIS A 77 52.36 -61.87 35.14
N PHE A 78 52.86 -62.37 34.00
CA PHE A 78 52.46 -61.84 32.69
C PHE A 78 50.99 -62.06 32.39
N ARG A 79 50.42 -63.20 32.81
CA ARG A 79 48.98 -63.46 32.68
C ARG A 79 48.17 -62.42 33.45
N GLU A 80 48.52 -62.18 34.72
CA GLU A 80 47.85 -61.19 35.55
C GLU A 80 47.98 -59.76 35.02
N GLU A 81 49.16 -59.37 34.52
CA GLU A 81 49.35 -58.05 33.89
C GLU A 81 48.48 -57.89 32.65
N LEU A 82 48.42 -58.92 31.80
CA LEU A 82 47.58 -58.89 30.61
C LEU A 82 46.09 -58.78 30.97
N GLU A 83 45.63 -59.51 31.99
CA GLU A 83 44.26 -59.41 32.50
C GLU A 83 43.96 -58.00 33.05
N ARG A 84 44.89 -57.40 33.80
CA ARG A 84 44.75 -56.02 34.29
C ARG A 84 44.67 -55.02 33.15
N GLU A 85 45.53 -55.12 32.14
CA GLU A 85 45.50 -54.24 30.97
C GLU A 85 44.20 -54.39 30.18
N GLN A 86 43.70 -55.62 30.02
CA GLN A 86 42.41 -55.88 29.37
C GLN A 86 41.26 -55.21 30.13
N MET A 87 41.24 -55.33 31.46
CA MET A 87 40.22 -54.67 32.30
C MET A 87 40.31 -53.14 32.19
N ILE A 88 41.51 -52.56 32.29
CA ILE A 88 41.71 -51.11 32.13
C ILE A 88 41.26 -50.63 30.75
N ARG A 89 41.53 -51.41 29.71
CA ARG A 89 41.11 -51.08 28.34
C ARG A 89 39.60 -51.12 28.20
N GLN A 90 38.93 -52.13 28.75
CA GLN A 90 37.46 -52.22 28.75
C GLN A 90 36.85 -51.01 29.47
N GLU A 91 37.33 -50.67 30.66
CA GLU A 91 36.85 -49.48 31.39
C GLU A 91 37.07 -48.17 30.61
N MET A 92 38.21 -48.06 29.91
CA MET A 92 38.50 -46.90 29.08
C MET A 92 37.58 -46.82 27.87
N GLU A 93 37.33 -47.94 27.19
CA GLU A 93 36.41 -48.04 26.07
C GLU A 93 34.97 -47.68 26.50
N GLU A 94 34.53 -48.15 27.66
CA GLU A 94 33.23 -47.76 28.25
C GLU A 94 33.15 -46.25 28.52
N LYS A 95 34.17 -45.66 29.15
CA LYS A 95 34.21 -44.21 29.41
C LYS A 95 34.22 -43.40 28.11
N VAL A 96 34.92 -43.87 27.08
CA VAL A 96 34.94 -43.23 25.77
C VAL A 96 33.55 -43.31 25.12
N ALA A 97 32.88 -44.45 25.19
CA ALA A 97 31.52 -44.63 24.67
C ALA A 97 30.49 -43.75 25.40
N GLN A 98 30.60 -43.60 26.72
CA GLN A 98 29.77 -42.69 27.50
C GLN A 98 29.99 -41.24 27.04
N LYS A 99 31.24 -40.78 26.98
CA LYS A 99 31.56 -39.42 26.54
C LYS A 99 31.15 -39.16 25.10
N SER A 100 31.28 -40.12 24.18
CA SER A 100 30.81 -39.94 22.81
C SER A 100 29.29 -39.79 22.75
N SER A 101 28.55 -40.57 23.52
CA SER A 101 27.09 -40.46 23.60
C SER A 101 26.63 -39.10 24.16
N GLU A 102 27.32 -38.58 25.17
CA GLU A 102 27.06 -37.25 25.72
C GLU A 102 27.33 -36.16 24.68
N LEU A 103 28.48 -36.25 23.98
CA LEU A 103 28.83 -35.31 22.91
C LEU A 103 27.79 -35.30 21.79
N GLU A 104 27.28 -36.47 21.39
CA GLU A 104 26.19 -36.55 20.41
C GLU A 104 24.92 -35.84 20.87
N GLN A 105 24.56 -35.97 22.15
CA GLN A 105 23.41 -35.25 22.73
C GLN A 105 23.65 -33.74 22.74
N TYR A 106 24.85 -33.29 23.12
CA TYR A 106 25.21 -31.87 23.06
C TYR A 106 25.13 -31.33 21.63
N LEU A 107 25.63 -32.08 20.65
CA LEU A 107 25.54 -31.68 19.24
C LEU A 107 24.09 -31.60 18.74
N LYS A 108 23.22 -32.53 19.15
CA LYS A 108 21.78 -32.45 18.84
C LYS A 108 21.15 -31.19 19.44
N ARG A 109 21.41 -30.92 20.71
CA ARG A 109 20.91 -29.72 21.40
C ARG A 109 21.39 -28.43 20.74
N VAL A 110 22.64 -28.37 20.29
CA VAL A 110 23.17 -27.20 19.57
C VAL A 110 22.41 -27.00 18.25
N ARG A 111 22.18 -28.06 17.46
CA ARG A 111 21.40 -27.96 16.22
C ARG A 111 19.97 -27.49 16.47
N GLU A 112 19.31 -28.02 17.49
CA GLU A 112 17.95 -27.59 17.87
C GLU A 112 17.92 -26.11 18.24
N LEU A 113 18.93 -25.62 18.97
CA LEU A 113 19.06 -24.20 19.28
C LEU A 113 19.30 -23.36 18.03
N GLU A 114 20.19 -23.78 17.13
CA GLU A 114 20.44 -23.11 15.85
C GLU A 114 19.17 -23.02 15.00
N GLU A 115 18.40 -24.11 14.89
CA GLU A 115 17.10 -24.11 14.22
C GLU A 115 16.11 -23.15 14.88
N MET A 116 16.06 -23.09 16.21
CA MET A 116 15.22 -22.13 16.93
C MET A 116 15.66 -20.69 16.68
N TYR A 117 16.97 -20.41 16.65
CA TYR A 117 17.51 -19.09 16.30
C TYR A 117 17.13 -18.68 14.88
N HIS A 118 17.23 -19.59 13.91
CA HIS A 118 16.81 -19.32 12.53
C HIS A 118 15.30 -19.02 12.45
N ARG A 119 14.45 -19.83 13.09
CA ARG A 119 13.01 -19.57 13.13
C ARG A 119 12.66 -18.24 13.81
N LEU A 120 13.36 -17.88 14.88
CA LEU A 120 13.16 -16.60 15.57
C LEU A 120 13.58 -15.43 14.67
N GLN A 121 14.68 -15.57 13.94
CA GLN A 121 15.16 -14.57 13.00
C GLN A 121 14.18 -14.38 11.83
N GLU A 122 13.67 -15.47 11.26
CA GLU A 122 12.62 -15.43 10.23
C GLU A 122 11.36 -14.73 10.74
N ALA A 123 10.86 -15.10 11.92
CA ALA A 123 9.68 -14.48 12.52
C ALA A 123 9.88 -12.97 12.79
N LEU A 124 11.10 -12.56 13.17
CA LEU A 124 11.43 -11.15 13.36
C LEU A 124 11.44 -10.38 12.05
N ASP A 125 11.95 -10.98 10.97
CA ASP A 125 11.99 -10.35 9.66
C ASP A 125 10.58 -10.28 9.04
N ASP A 126 9.73 -11.28 9.26
CA ASP A 126 8.31 -11.24 8.92
C ASP A 126 7.57 -10.14 9.68
N GLU A 127 7.83 -9.95 10.99
CA GLU A 127 7.23 -8.85 11.77
C GLU A 127 7.61 -7.50 11.19
N LYS A 128 8.90 -7.28 10.86
CA LYS A 128 9.36 -6.03 10.24
C LYS A 128 8.65 -5.79 8.90
N GLN A 129 8.49 -6.81 8.07
CA GLN A 129 7.78 -6.69 6.79
C GLN A 129 6.31 -6.33 7.01
N ALA A 130 5.62 -7.03 7.91
CA ALA A 130 4.23 -6.75 8.25
C ALA A 130 4.03 -5.33 8.78
N ARG A 131 4.96 -4.81 9.60
CA ARG A 131 4.96 -3.42 10.08
C ARG A 131 5.08 -2.43 8.93
N LEU A 132 6.00 -2.65 8.00
CA LEU A 132 6.18 -1.77 6.83
C LEU A 132 4.95 -1.78 5.93
N GLU A 133 4.29 -2.93 5.76
CA GLU A 133 3.05 -3.04 5.02
C GLU A 133 1.89 -2.32 5.72
N GLU A 134 1.79 -2.45 7.04
CA GLU A 134 0.80 -1.73 7.85
C GLU A 134 1.00 -0.22 7.74
N GLU A 135 2.23 0.27 7.84
CA GLU A 135 2.55 1.70 7.67
C GLU A 135 2.17 2.20 6.27
N LYS A 136 2.49 1.44 5.22
CA LYS A 136 2.07 1.75 3.84
C LYS A 136 0.55 1.80 3.74
N ALA A 137 -0.17 0.85 4.34
CA ALA A 137 -1.63 0.82 4.34
C ALA A 137 -2.23 2.05 5.06
N ARG A 138 -1.67 2.43 6.22
CA ARG A 138 -2.07 3.64 6.96
C ARG A 138 -1.82 4.92 6.14
N LEU A 139 -0.67 5.01 5.46
CA LEU A 139 -0.35 6.15 4.58
C LEU A 139 -1.30 6.21 3.37
N LEU A 140 -1.68 5.07 2.80
CA LEU A 140 -2.67 5.04 1.72
C LEU A 140 -4.06 5.44 2.22
N GLN A 141 -4.47 4.95 3.39
CA GLN A 141 -5.75 5.30 4.00
C GLN A 141 -5.86 6.80 4.27
N THR A 142 -4.84 7.41 4.87
CA THR A 142 -4.81 8.86 5.13
C THR A 142 -4.91 9.68 3.85
N ARG A 143 -4.13 9.33 2.81
CA ARG A 143 -4.23 9.97 1.49
C ARG A 143 -5.62 9.84 0.86
N LEU A 144 -6.26 8.68 0.98
CA LEU A 144 -7.62 8.47 0.46
C LEU A 144 -8.63 9.32 1.23
N LEU A 145 -8.54 9.38 2.57
CA LEU A 145 -9.41 10.21 3.39
C LEU A 145 -9.25 11.70 3.08
N GLU A 146 -8.02 12.19 2.87
CA GLU A 146 -7.76 13.56 2.42
C GLU A 146 -8.36 13.84 1.04
N ALA A 147 -8.18 12.91 0.09
CA ALA A 147 -8.78 13.02 -1.24
C ALA A 147 -10.31 12.99 -1.21
N GLU A 148 -10.92 12.22 -0.30
CA GLU A 148 -12.38 12.25 -0.11
C GLU A 148 -12.84 13.54 0.55
N ALA A 149 -12.14 14.03 1.58
CA ALA A 149 -12.49 15.26 2.27
C ALA A 149 -12.45 16.47 1.32
N THR A 150 -11.41 16.56 0.48
CA THR A 150 -11.31 17.61 -0.55
C THR A 150 -12.44 17.52 -1.58
N LYS A 151 -12.77 16.32 -2.07
CA LYS A 151 -13.91 16.12 -2.99
C LYS A 151 -15.24 16.48 -2.34
N ARG A 152 -15.47 16.10 -1.08
CA ARG A 152 -16.68 16.48 -0.33
C ARG A 152 -16.79 18.00 -0.20
N ALA A 153 -15.71 18.68 0.18
CA ALA A 153 -15.70 20.14 0.27
C ALA A 153 -16.00 20.82 -1.09
N MET A 154 -15.44 20.31 -2.19
CA MET A 154 -15.75 20.81 -3.54
C MET A 154 -17.23 20.63 -3.90
N LEU A 155 -17.80 19.45 -3.61
CA LEU A 155 -19.21 19.16 -3.87
C LEU A 155 -20.14 20.05 -3.03
N GLU A 156 -19.81 20.28 -1.77
CA GLU A 156 -20.58 21.20 -0.92
C GLU A 156 -20.53 22.65 -1.44
N ASN A 157 -19.37 23.12 -1.90
CA ASN A 157 -19.26 24.46 -2.48
C ASN A 157 -20.09 24.59 -3.75
N LEU A 158 -20.02 23.59 -4.65
CA LEU A 158 -20.85 23.56 -5.86
C LEU A 158 -22.33 23.54 -5.50
N HIS A 159 -22.73 22.78 -4.48
CA HIS A 159 -24.12 22.74 -4.02
C HIS A 159 -24.59 24.12 -3.52
N ARG A 160 -23.77 24.82 -2.72
CA ARG A 160 -24.07 26.18 -2.27
C ARG A 160 -24.20 27.16 -3.44
N GLU A 161 -23.31 27.07 -4.42
CA GLU A 161 -23.38 27.90 -5.64
C GLU A 161 -24.67 27.61 -6.42
N GLN A 162 -25.03 26.34 -6.59
CA GLN A 162 -26.28 25.92 -7.23
C GLN A 162 -27.51 26.46 -6.48
N GLU A 163 -27.54 26.36 -5.14
CA GLU A 163 -28.65 26.92 -4.34
C GLU A 163 -28.78 28.44 -4.50
N MET A 164 -27.66 29.16 -4.57
CA MET A 164 -27.68 30.61 -4.82
C MET A 164 -28.23 30.92 -6.21
N MET A 165 -27.78 30.21 -7.24
CA MET A 165 -28.28 30.37 -8.61
C MET A 165 -29.77 30.06 -8.72
N ILE A 166 -30.26 29.01 -8.04
CA ILE A 166 -31.69 28.69 -8.01
C ILE A 166 -32.47 29.83 -7.36
N LYS A 167 -32.04 30.34 -6.20
CA LYS A 167 -32.70 31.48 -5.53
C LYS A 167 -32.74 32.73 -6.40
N MET A 168 -31.66 33.03 -7.11
CA MET A 168 -31.61 34.16 -8.05
C MET A 168 -32.58 33.97 -9.22
N THR A 169 -32.55 32.80 -9.86
CA THR A 169 -33.46 32.52 -11.00
C THR A 169 -34.93 32.46 -10.57
N GLU A 170 -35.25 31.98 -9.36
CA GLU A 170 -36.60 32.04 -8.78
C GLU A 170 -37.06 33.48 -8.51
N ALA A 171 -36.16 34.36 -8.05
CA ALA A 171 -36.47 35.78 -7.84
C ALA A 171 -36.74 36.50 -9.17
N GLU A 172 -35.86 36.31 -10.16
CA GLU A 172 -36.04 36.85 -11.52
C GLU A 172 -37.36 36.36 -12.15
N LYS A 173 -37.69 35.08 -11.97
CA LYS A 173 -38.96 34.51 -12.46
C LYS A 173 -40.17 35.22 -11.84
N LYS A 174 -40.17 35.46 -10.52
CA LYS A 174 -41.25 36.19 -9.84
C LYS A 174 -41.38 37.61 -10.36
N GLU A 175 -40.27 38.31 -10.56
CA GLU A 175 -40.28 39.66 -11.15
C GLU A 175 -40.89 39.64 -12.55
N LEU A 176 -40.50 38.70 -13.41
CA LEU A 176 -41.08 38.53 -14.73
C LEU A 176 -42.58 38.21 -14.68
N GLU A 177 -43.03 37.36 -13.76
CA GLU A 177 -44.45 37.06 -13.52
C GLU A 177 -45.21 38.35 -13.13
N THR A 178 -44.70 39.15 -12.20
CA THR A 178 -45.33 40.42 -11.83
C THR A 178 -45.41 41.41 -13.01
N MET A 179 -44.37 41.46 -13.84
CA MET A 179 -44.35 42.31 -15.03
C MET A 179 -45.34 41.82 -16.10
N GLN A 180 -45.53 40.51 -16.23
CA GLN A 180 -46.56 39.93 -17.10
C GLN A 180 -47.95 40.29 -16.60
N GLU A 181 -48.25 40.11 -15.31
CA GLU A 181 -49.54 40.49 -14.72
C GLU A 181 -49.87 41.98 -14.90
N LEU A 182 -48.89 42.86 -14.72
CA LEU A 182 -49.06 44.30 -14.94
C LEU A 182 -49.36 44.62 -16.42
N LYS A 183 -48.64 43.98 -17.35
CA LYS A 183 -48.88 44.14 -18.79
C LYS A 183 -50.25 43.59 -19.19
N GLU A 184 -50.67 42.47 -18.63
CA GLU A 184 -51.99 41.89 -18.87
C GLU A 184 -53.11 42.80 -18.37
N LYS A 185 -52.98 43.39 -17.17
CA LYS A 185 -53.93 44.39 -16.65
C LYS A 185 -54.00 45.62 -17.56
N ALA A 186 -52.85 46.18 -17.93
CA ALA A 186 -52.79 47.33 -18.84
C ALA A 186 -53.41 47.01 -20.21
N LEU A 187 -53.21 45.79 -20.72
CA LEU A 187 -53.83 45.32 -21.96
C LEU A 187 -55.35 45.21 -21.81
N GLN A 188 -55.85 44.65 -20.70
CA GLN A 188 -57.29 44.56 -20.41
C GLN A 188 -57.95 45.94 -20.33
N GLU A 189 -57.31 46.90 -19.64
CA GLU A 189 -57.78 48.29 -19.58
C GLU A 189 -57.82 48.93 -20.97
N ALA A 190 -56.79 48.75 -21.78
CA ALA A 190 -56.76 49.24 -23.17
C ALA A 190 -57.86 48.60 -24.04
N MET A 191 -58.14 47.31 -23.86
CA MET A 191 -59.26 46.63 -24.53
C MET A 191 -60.62 47.22 -24.11
N GLN A 192 -60.82 47.46 -22.81
CA GLN A 192 -62.05 48.09 -22.31
C GLN A 192 -62.23 49.51 -22.85
N GLN A 193 -61.15 50.30 -22.92
CA GLN A 193 -61.17 51.63 -23.55
C GLN A 193 -61.54 51.54 -25.03
N LEU A 194 -60.99 50.57 -25.76
CA LEU A 194 -61.31 50.34 -27.16
C LEU A 194 -62.80 49.99 -27.34
N GLU A 195 -63.35 49.09 -26.52
CA GLU A 195 -64.78 48.76 -26.52
C GLU A 195 -65.67 49.97 -26.20
N GLN A 196 -65.24 50.86 -25.30
CA GLN A 196 -65.96 52.11 -25.01
C GLN A 196 -65.96 53.03 -26.23
N LEU A 197 -64.80 53.25 -26.85
CA LEU A 197 -64.67 54.05 -28.07
C LEU A 197 -65.49 53.47 -29.24
N GLU A 198 -65.57 52.14 -29.36
CA GLU A 198 -66.43 51.49 -30.36
C GLU A 198 -67.91 51.77 -30.10
N LYS A 199 -68.38 51.70 -28.84
CA LYS A 199 -69.76 52.05 -28.47
C LYS A 199 -70.06 53.52 -28.73
N GLU A 200 -69.15 54.42 -28.36
CA GLU A 200 -69.27 55.85 -28.65
C GLU A 200 -69.31 56.12 -30.15
N ARG A 201 -68.47 55.44 -30.93
CA ARG A 201 -68.48 55.52 -32.39
C ARG A 201 -69.83 55.07 -32.97
N ILE A 202 -70.38 53.95 -32.52
CA ILE A 202 -71.70 53.45 -32.97
C ILE A 202 -72.79 54.47 -32.63
N ALA A 203 -72.82 54.97 -31.40
CA ALA A 203 -73.79 55.98 -30.98
C ALA A 203 -73.67 57.28 -31.77
N ALA A 204 -72.45 57.74 -32.06
CA ALA A 204 -72.20 58.92 -32.89
C ALA A 204 -72.67 58.70 -34.34
N LEU A 205 -72.50 57.50 -34.90
CA LEU A 205 -73.03 57.15 -36.22
C LEU A 205 -74.56 57.17 -36.25
N GLU A 206 -75.22 56.59 -35.24
CA GLU A 206 -76.69 56.62 -35.12
C GLU A 206 -77.22 58.06 -35.01
N GLN A 207 -76.58 58.91 -34.20
CA GLN A 207 -76.93 60.33 -34.08
C GLN A 207 -76.73 61.07 -35.41
N TYR A 208 -75.64 60.79 -36.12
CA TYR A 208 -75.38 61.35 -37.43
C TYR A 208 -76.45 60.95 -38.45
N GLU A 209 -76.84 59.68 -38.49
CA GLU A 209 -77.93 59.19 -39.34
C GLU A 209 -79.27 59.84 -39.01
N HIS A 210 -79.60 60.00 -37.72
CA HIS A 210 -80.81 60.68 -37.28
C HIS A 210 -80.83 62.16 -37.71
N ILE A 211 -79.71 62.89 -37.53
CA ILE A 211 -79.58 64.28 -37.99
C ILE A 211 -79.68 64.35 -39.52
N LYS A 212 -79.03 63.42 -40.24
CA LYS A 212 -79.12 63.33 -41.71
C LYS A 212 -80.56 63.13 -42.18
N CYS A 213 -81.30 62.19 -41.58
CA CYS A 213 -82.73 61.96 -41.86
C CYS A 213 -83.58 63.20 -41.56
N ASN A 214 -83.33 63.88 -40.45
CA ASN A 214 -84.01 65.15 -40.12
C ASN A 214 -83.69 66.26 -41.12
N LEU A 215 -82.44 66.37 -41.59
CA LEU A 215 -82.05 67.30 -42.65
C LEU A 215 -82.71 66.93 -44.00
N GLU A 216 -82.81 65.65 -44.34
CA GLU A 216 -83.55 65.17 -45.52
C GLU A 216 -85.06 65.50 -45.41
N MET A 217 -85.66 65.34 -44.24
CA MET A 217 -87.03 65.78 -43.97
C MET A 217 -87.19 67.30 -44.02
N ALA A 218 -86.24 68.06 -43.47
CA ALA A 218 -86.27 69.51 -43.53
C ALA A 218 -86.09 70.03 -44.96
N THR A 219 -85.19 69.43 -45.75
CA THR A 219 -84.96 69.79 -47.15
C THR A 219 -86.14 69.39 -48.05
N SER A 220 -86.73 68.21 -47.85
CA SER A 220 -87.97 67.82 -48.56
C SER A 220 -89.16 68.69 -48.17
N LYS A 221 -89.32 69.04 -46.88
CA LYS A 221 -90.30 70.06 -46.43
C LYS A 221 -90.02 71.41 -47.10
N THR A 222 -88.76 71.85 -47.14
CA THR A 222 -88.37 73.11 -47.80
C THR A 222 -88.64 73.06 -49.30
N ARG A 223 -88.39 71.93 -49.98
CA ARG A 223 -88.77 71.71 -51.38
C ARG A 223 -90.29 71.76 -51.56
N SER A 224 -91.06 71.07 -50.71
CA SER A 224 -92.52 71.11 -50.75
C SER A 224 -93.07 72.52 -50.47
N TRP A 225 -92.50 73.25 -49.51
CA TRP A 225 -92.82 74.65 -49.26
C TRP A 225 -92.40 75.53 -50.44
N LYS A 226 -91.23 75.31 -51.04
CA LYS A 226 -90.79 76.00 -52.25
C LYS A 226 -91.70 75.72 -53.44
N ASP A 227 -92.19 74.50 -53.60
CA ASP A 227 -93.13 74.12 -54.67
C ASP A 227 -94.52 74.74 -54.43
N LYS A 228 -95.02 74.74 -53.19
CA LYS A 228 -96.25 75.46 -52.80
C LYS A 228 -96.09 76.98 -52.98
N VAL A 229 -94.95 77.53 -52.58
CA VAL A 229 -94.62 78.94 -52.79
C VAL A 229 -94.51 79.21 -54.27
N ALA A 230 -93.90 78.36 -55.09
CA ALA A 230 -93.87 78.50 -56.55
C ALA A 230 -95.27 78.44 -57.19
N GLN A 231 -96.18 77.61 -56.66
CA GLN A 231 -97.61 77.63 -57.03
C GLN A 231 -98.28 78.96 -56.68
N HIS A 232 -97.82 79.65 -55.64
CA HIS A 232 -98.30 80.97 -55.22
C HIS A 232 -97.48 82.15 -55.77
N GLU A 233 -96.26 81.94 -56.27
CA GLU A 233 -95.39 82.95 -56.90
C GLU A 233 -95.94 83.38 -58.27
N GLY A 234 -96.83 82.58 -58.88
CA GLY A 234 -97.67 83.01 -60.00
C GLY A 234 -98.68 84.13 -59.66
N LEU A 235 -98.88 84.44 -58.38
CA LEU A 235 -99.81 85.47 -57.90
C LEU A 235 -99.13 86.69 -57.26
N ILE A 236 -97.79 86.72 -57.15
CA ILE A 236 -97.05 87.82 -56.51
C ILE A 236 -96.26 88.60 -57.57
N ARG A 237 -96.86 89.68 -58.09
CA ARG A 237 -96.11 90.73 -58.81
C ARG A 237 -95.32 91.54 -57.78
N LEU A 238 -93.99 91.51 -57.86
CA LEU A 238 -93.14 92.50 -57.19
C LEU A 238 -93.46 93.90 -57.75
N ILE A 239 -93.98 94.78 -56.89
CA ILE A 239 -94.17 96.20 -57.20
C ILE A 239 -92.77 96.83 -57.30
N GLN A 240 -92.40 97.33 -58.49
CA GLN A 240 -91.16 98.09 -58.64
C GLN A 240 -91.26 99.44 -57.88
N PRO A 241 -90.27 99.79 -57.03
CA PRO A 241 -90.18 101.12 -56.45
C PRO A 241 -89.88 102.17 -57.54
N GLY A 242 -90.70 103.22 -57.60
CA GLY A 242 -90.56 104.33 -58.53
C GLY A 242 -89.21 105.07 -58.41
N SER A 243 -88.74 105.55 -59.55
CA SER A 243 -87.48 106.28 -59.74
C SER A 243 -87.40 107.55 -58.89
N LYS A 244 -86.69 107.48 -57.77
CA LYS A 244 -86.20 108.66 -57.04
C LYS A 244 -84.77 108.96 -57.51
N ASN A 245 -84.61 110.07 -58.23
CA ASN A 245 -83.31 110.61 -58.61
C ASN A 245 -82.50 110.95 -57.33
N PRO A 246 -81.20 110.65 -57.27
CA PRO A 246 -80.36 111.02 -56.14
C PRO A 246 -80.09 112.53 -56.17
N GLY A 247 -80.77 113.29 -55.29
CA GLY A 247 -80.42 114.68 -55.01
C GLY A 247 -79.12 114.73 -54.19
N LEU A 248 -78.14 115.51 -54.66
CA LEU A 248 -76.87 115.72 -53.99
C LEU A 248 -77.10 116.53 -52.69
N ILE A 249 -77.04 115.85 -51.55
CA ILE A 249 -77.13 116.47 -50.22
C ILE A 249 -75.72 116.93 -49.84
N THR A 250 -75.52 118.24 -49.72
CA THR A 250 -74.29 118.80 -49.14
C THR A 250 -74.50 119.08 -47.65
N ASN A 251 -73.40 119.33 -46.94
CA ASN A 251 -73.27 119.56 -45.50
C ASN A 251 -74.04 120.79 -44.95
N TRP A 252 -74.92 121.41 -45.73
CA TRP A 252 -75.86 122.47 -45.34
C TRP A 252 -77.33 122.20 -45.72
N GLY A 253 -77.67 120.98 -46.18
CA GLY A 253 -79.02 120.58 -46.59
C GLY A 253 -79.21 120.45 -48.11
N PRO A 254 -80.42 120.11 -48.58
CA PRO A 254 -80.70 119.87 -50.00
C PRO A 254 -80.41 121.13 -50.83
N ALA A 255 -79.42 121.06 -51.72
CA ALA A 255 -79.01 122.21 -52.53
C ALA A 255 -80.12 122.59 -53.52
N SER A 256 -80.48 123.89 -53.55
CA SER A 256 -81.52 124.46 -54.42
C SER A 256 -81.07 124.66 -55.89
N PHE A 257 -80.02 123.96 -56.33
CA PHE A 257 -79.52 124.04 -57.70
C PHE A 257 -79.19 122.62 -58.18
N THR A 258 -79.69 122.26 -59.36
CA THR A 258 -79.38 120.97 -60.00
C THR A 258 -77.98 120.98 -60.59
N GLN A 259 -77.35 119.81 -60.78
CA GLN A 259 -76.00 119.73 -61.34
C GLN A 259 -75.90 120.33 -62.75
N GLY A 260 -77.02 120.35 -63.51
CA GLY A 260 -77.12 121.07 -64.78
C GLY A 260 -77.01 122.60 -64.63
N GLU A 261 -77.69 123.19 -63.63
CA GLU A 261 -77.65 124.64 -63.36
C GLU A 261 -76.28 125.10 -62.85
N LEU A 262 -75.56 124.26 -62.09
CA LEU A 262 -74.17 124.56 -61.67
C LEU A 262 -73.23 124.65 -62.87
N GLN A 263 -73.35 123.72 -63.82
CA GLN A 263 -72.53 123.72 -65.04
C GLN A 263 -72.82 124.92 -65.93
N GLU A 264 -74.08 125.34 -66.05
CA GLU A 264 -74.43 126.58 -66.77
C GLU A 264 -73.84 127.83 -66.10
N ARG A 265 -73.84 127.87 -64.76
CA ARG A 265 -73.25 128.99 -64.01
C ARG A 265 -71.72 129.00 -64.09
N GLU A 266 -71.10 127.82 -64.09
CA GLU A 266 -69.66 127.65 -64.28
C GLU A 266 -69.25 128.02 -65.70
N LYS A 267 -70.04 127.65 -66.73
CA LYS A 267 -69.87 128.14 -68.10
C LYS A 267 -69.97 129.67 -68.17
N ASN A 268 -71.02 130.26 -67.61
CA ASN A 268 -71.20 131.73 -67.58
C ASN A 268 -70.06 132.45 -66.85
N TRP A 269 -69.52 131.84 -65.79
CA TRP A 269 -68.37 132.38 -65.07
C TRP A 269 -67.07 132.24 -65.88
N GLN A 270 -66.84 131.10 -66.54
CA GLN A 270 -65.69 130.91 -67.43
C GLN A 270 -65.75 131.83 -68.66
N GLU A 271 -66.93 132.04 -69.24
CA GLU A 271 -67.15 133.01 -70.34
C GLU A 271 -66.82 134.44 -69.88
N LYS A 272 -67.26 134.85 -68.68
CA LYS A 272 -66.90 136.16 -68.11
C LYS A 272 -65.42 136.30 -67.78
N LYS A 273 -64.77 135.22 -67.32
CA LYS A 273 -63.34 135.19 -66.99
C LYS A 273 -62.45 135.21 -68.25
N ASN A 274 -62.84 134.50 -69.30
CA ASN A 274 -62.07 134.42 -70.54
C ASN A 274 -62.24 135.67 -71.42
N ALA A 275 -63.33 136.43 -71.29
CA ALA A 275 -63.45 137.74 -71.95
C ALA A 275 -62.68 138.87 -71.23
N THR A 276 -62.40 138.75 -69.92
CA THR A 276 -61.49 139.65 -69.19
C THR A 276 -60.00 139.35 -69.45
N SER A 277 -59.70 138.47 -70.41
CA SER A 277 -58.34 138.03 -70.75
C SER A 277 -57.94 138.32 -72.22
N LEU A 278 -58.71 139.17 -72.91
CA LEU A 278 -58.42 139.69 -74.26
C LEU A 278 -58.65 141.21 -74.25
N GLU A 279 -57.74 141.90 -73.56
CA GLU A 279 -57.16 143.19 -74.00
C GLU A 279 -55.95 142.90 -74.88
#